data_AF-A0AA92T3X5-F1
#
_entry.id   AF-A0AA92T3X5-F1
#
_cell.length_a   1.000
_cell.length_b   1.000
_cell.length_c   1.000
_cell.angle_alpha   90.00
_cell.angle_beta   90.00
_cell.angle_gamma   90.00
#
_symmetry.space_group_name_H-M   'P 1'
#
loop_
_entity.id
_entity.type
_entity.pdbx_description
1 polymer ?
#
loop_
_entity_poly.entity_id
_entity_poly.type
_entity_poly.pdbx_seq_one_letter_code
_entity_poly.pdbx_strand_id
1 'polypeptide(L)'
;MKALKYIAGICLALSLTSCDDFLTKTSPDELTSGNYWRNKSDAESGMAAVYSQMYFGDEWSFPEVKWPVEAYRQDDVVMGSDAQNYQNWVQLRDFTFTNGNSQFTSYWWYYYHGISFANQVMTKVGAMTDAQIDAKDRTEIVAEARFMRAFYHMQLLLNWEKIVNRDVYILKSATYRV
;
A
#
# COMPACT_ATOMS: atom_id res chain seq x y z
N MET A 1 -64.31 4.57 -0.08
CA MET A 1 -63.28 5.39 0.61
C MET A 1 -62.66 4.72 1.84
N LYS A 2 -63.38 3.94 2.67
CA LYS A 2 -62.79 3.25 3.84
C LYS A 2 -61.76 2.18 3.43
N ALA A 3 -62.04 1.41 2.36
CA ALA A 3 -61.13 0.41 1.81
C ALA A 3 -59.76 0.98 1.36
N LEU A 4 -59.76 2.17 0.73
CA LEU A 4 -58.49 2.84 0.34
C LEU A 4 -57.64 3.23 1.55
N LYS A 5 -58.26 3.63 2.66
CA LYS A 5 -57.55 3.97 3.91
C LYS A 5 -56.92 2.73 4.54
N TYR A 6 -57.59 1.58 4.48
CA TYR A 6 -57.02 0.31 4.97
C TYR A 6 -55.86 -0.18 4.10
N ILE A 7 -55.96 -0.07 2.77
CA ILE A 7 -54.86 -0.43 1.84
C ILE A 7 -53.64 0.46 2.07
N ALA A 8 -53.84 1.79 2.19
CA ALA A 8 -52.75 2.72 2.46
C ALA A 8 -52.05 2.44 3.80
N GLY A 9 -52.81 2.06 4.83
CA GLY A 9 -52.26 1.67 6.14
C GLY A 9 -51.42 0.39 6.08
N ILE A 10 -51.85 -0.62 5.31
CA ILE A 10 -51.11 -1.87 5.12
C ILE A 10 -49.82 -1.64 4.32
N CYS A 11 -49.87 -0.84 3.26
CA CYS A 11 -48.67 -0.49 2.49
C CYS A 11 -47.63 0.27 3.34
N LEU A 12 -48.08 1.16 4.23
CA LEU A 12 -47.18 1.89 5.13
C LEU A 12 -46.56 0.95 6.19
N ALA A 13 -47.33 -0.01 6.72
CA ALA A 13 -46.82 -1.00 7.66
C ALA A 13 -45.77 -1.93 7.04
N LEU A 14 -45.92 -2.30 5.76
CA LEU A 14 -44.95 -3.11 5.02
C LEU A 14 -43.67 -2.35 4.65
N SER A 15 -43.72 -1.02 4.61
CA SER A 15 -42.52 -0.18 4.34
C SER A 15 -41.55 -0.07 5.54
N LEU A 16 -41.95 -0.55 6.72
CA LEU A 16 -41.12 -0.52 7.94
C LEU A 16 -40.29 -1.79 8.14
N THR A 17 -40.44 -2.82 7.31
CA THR A 17 -39.62 -4.05 7.38
C THR A 17 -38.45 -3.96 6.41
N SER A 18 -37.42 -3.18 6.77
CA SER A 18 -36.10 -3.27 6.11
C SER A 18 -35.31 -4.42 6.72
N CYS A 19 -34.97 -5.43 5.92
CA CYS A 19 -33.98 -6.44 6.31
C CYS A 19 -32.58 -5.88 6.04
N ASP A 20 -31.98 -5.22 7.03
CA ASP A 20 -30.62 -4.67 6.89
C ASP A 20 -29.56 -5.78 6.73
N ASP A 21 -29.77 -6.96 7.34
CA ASP A 21 -28.76 -8.03 7.42
C ASP A 21 -28.70 -8.99 6.21
N PHE A 22 -29.63 -8.88 5.26
CA PHE A 22 -29.63 -9.75 4.06
C PHE A 22 -28.51 -9.37 3.09
N LEU A 23 -28.17 -8.07 3.02
CA LEU A 23 -27.19 -7.53 2.08
C LEU A 23 -25.75 -7.52 2.63
N THR A 24 -25.58 -7.60 3.96
CA THR A 24 -24.28 -7.73 4.63
C THR A 24 -23.90 -9.20 4.81
N LYS A 25 -23.57 -9.87 3.70
CA LYS A 25 -22.95 -11.20 3.72
C LYS A 25 -21.44 -11.05 3.85
N THR A 26 -20.88 -11.28 5.03
CA THR A 26 -19.43 -11.43 5.20
C THR A 26 -19.04 -12.87 4.91
N SER A 27 -18.11 -13.10 3.99
CA SER A 27 -17.53 -14.43 3.78
C SER A 27 -16.72 -14.82 5.01
N PRO A 28 -17.02 -15.95 5.68
CA PRO A 28 -16.25 -16.39 6.84
C PRO A 28 -14.79 -16.72 6.50
N ASP A 29 -14.51 -17.03 5.24
CA ASP A 29 -13.17 -17.39 4.74
C ASP A 29 -12.41 -16.19 4.15
N GLU A 30 -13.03 -15.02 4.05
CA GLU A 30 -12.38 -13.83 3.50
C GLU A 30 -11.47 -13.17 4.53
N LEU A 31 -10.18 -13.09 4.18
CA LEU A 31 -9.19 -12.33 4.94
C LEU A 31 -9.36 -10.84 4.66
N THR A 32 -9.75 -10.12 5.69
CA THR A 32 -9.82 -8.66 5.76
C THR A 32 -8.68 -8.11 6.61
N SER A 33 -8.38 -6.82 6.49
CA SER A 33 -7.44 -6.14 7.39
C SER A 33 -7.85 -6.21 8.88
N GLY A 34 -9.12 -6.55 9.17
CA GLY A 34 -9.64 -6.73 10.53
C GLY A 34 -9.36 -8.10 11.14
N ASN A 35 -9.38 -9.18 10.35
CA ASN A 35 -9.23 -10.56 10.84
C ASN A 35 -7.93 -11.26 10.39
N TYR A 36 -7.05 -10.58 9.63
CA TYR A 36 -5.79 -11.14 9.14
C TYR A 36 -4.73 -11.35 10.23
N TRP A 37 -4.57 -10.41 11.17
CA TRP A 37 -3.45 -10.37 12.12
C TRP A 37 -3.72 -11.23 13.36
N ARG A 38 -3.58 -12.56 13.25
CA ARG A 38 -4.01 -13.48 14.30
C ARG A 38 -2.86 -14.04 15.13
N ASN A 39 -1.71 -14.27 14.50
CA ASN A 39 -0.56 -14.90 15.13
C ASN A 39 0.77 -14.41 14.52
N LYS A 40 1.89 -14.90 15.05
CA LYS A 40 3.25 -14.59 14.56
C LYS A 40 3.43 -14.82 13.06
N SER A 41 2.94 -15.93 12.51
CA SER A 41 3.12 -16.24 11.09
C SER A 41 2.40 -15.22 10.19
N ASP A 42 1.20 -14.76 10.58
CA ASP A 42 0.51 -13.69 9.86
C ASP A 42 1.29 -12.36 9.96
N ALA A 43 1.90 -12.07 11.11
CA ALA A 43 2.75 -10.89 11.30
C ALA A 43 4.01 -10.93 10.41
N GLU A 44 4.69 -12.08 10.35
CA GLU A 44 5.85 -12.32 9.49
C GLU A 44 5.49 -12.25 8.01
N SER A 45 4.32 -12.77 7.61
CA SER A 45 3.81 -12.66 6.23
C SER A 45 3.55 -11.19 5.86
N GLY A 46 2.97 -10.41 6.76
CA GLY A 46 2.84 -8.96 6.58
C GLY A 46 4.21 -8.27 6.44
N MET A 47 5.21 -8.68 7.22
CA MET A 47 6.57 -8.16 7.10
C MET A 47 7.25 -8.56 5.79
N ALA A 48 7.03 -9.78 5.29
CA ALA A 48 7.49 -10.20 3.97
C ALA A 48 6.91 -9.32 2.85
N ALA A 49 5.64 -8.88 2.97
CA ALA A 49 5.05 -7.92 2.04
C ALA A 49 5.78 -6.57 2.08
N VAL A 50 6.18 -6.09 3.27
CA VAL A 50 7.02 -4.90 3.40
C VAL A 50 8.34 -5.10 2.65
N TYR A 51 9.04 -6.22 2.87
CA TYR A 51 10.31 -6.52 2.21
C TYR A 51 10.21 -6.65 0.69
N SER A 52 9.10 -7.17 0.17
CA SER A 52 8.90 -7.32 -1.28
C SER A 52 9.08 -5.99 -2.02
N GLN A 53 8.68 -4.88 -1.40
CA GLN A 53 8.78 -3.54 -1.99
C GLN A 53 10.22 -3.02 -2.08
N MET A 54 11.18 -3.62 -1.37
CA MET A 54 12.60 -3.29 -1.54
C MET A 54 13.09 -3.57 -2.96
N TYR A 55 12.47 -4.54 -3.63
CA TYR A 55 12.70 -4.90 -5.04
C TYR A 55 11.46 -4.64 -5.91
N PHE A 56 10.58 -3.74 -5.48
CA PHE A 56 9.37 -3.31 -6.21
C PHE A 56 8.31 -4.40 -6.44
N GLY A 57 8.38 -5.52 -5.71
CA GLY A 57 7.31 -6.50 -5.62
C GLY A 57 7.16 -7.45 -6.81
N ASP A 58 7.95 -7.30 -7.88
CA ASP A 58 7.96 -8.22 -9.01
C ASP A 58 9.34 -8.29 -9.71
N GLU A 59 9.47 -9.27 -10.60
CA GLU A 59 10.73 -9.62 -11.28
C GLU A 59 11.22 -8.52 -12.25
N TRP A 60 10.31 -7.75 -12.85
CA TRP A 60 10.62 -6.79 -13.91
C TRP A 60 10.79 -5.37 -13.40
N SER A 61 10.06 -4.99 -12.35
CA SER A 61 10.13 -3.63 -11.80
C SER A 61 11.51 -3.27 -11.24
N PHE A 62 12.26 -4.25 -10.74
CA PHE A 62 13.66 -4.01 -10.35
C PHE A 62 14.54 -3.61 -11.55
N PRO A 63 14.73 -4.44 -12.59
CA PRO A 63 15.59 -4.10 -13.72
C PRO A 63 15.04 -2.98 -14.61
N GLU A 64 13.72 -2.76 -14.62
CA GLU A 64 13.11 -1.77 -15.53
C GLU A 64 12.83 -0.40 -14.90
N VAL A 65 12.73 -0.32 -13.58
CA VAL A 65 12.43 0.92 -12.85
C VAL A 65 13.52 1.25 -11.83
N LYS A 66 13.79 0.36 -10.86
CA LYS A 66 14.73 0.68 -9.77
C LYS A 66 16.13 0.92 -10.31
N TRP A 67 16.63 -0.06 -11.07
CA TRP A 67 17.98 -0.01 -11.61
C TRP A 67 18.19 1.18 -12.57
N PRO A 68 17.31 1.46 -13.56
CA PRO A 68 17.53 2.59 -14.46
C PRO A 68 17.48 3.93 -13.73
N VAL A 69 16.54 4.13 -12.79
CA VAL A 69 16.47 5.36 -12.00
C VAL A 69 17.76 5.55 -11.20
N GLU A 70 18.24 4.52 -10.50
CA GLU A 70 19.42 4.63 -9.63
C GLU A 70 20.74 4.71 -10.42
N ALA A 71 20.87 3.95 -11.52
CA ALA A 71 22.14 3.75 -12.19
C ALA A 71 22.37 4.65 -13.42
N TYR A 72 21.35 4.97 -14.23
CA TYR A 72 21.60 5.59 -15.54
C TYR A 72 22.11 7.04 -15.44
N ARG A 73 21.97 7.66 -14.27
CA ARG A 73 22.50 9.00 -13.97
C ARG A 73 23.95 8.98 -13.47
N GLN A 74 24.56 7.80 -13.33
CA GLN A 74 25.96 7.62 -12.96
C GLN A 74 26.86 7.68 -14.21
N ASP A 75 28.16 7.89 -13.99
CA ASP A 75 29.18 7.96 -15.04
C ASP A 75 29.84 6.61 -15.36
N ASP A 76 29.43 5.54 -14.68
CA ASP A 76 29.90 4.16 -14.88
C ASP A 76 28.95 3.28 -15.72
N VAL A 77 27.85 3.85 -16.22
CA VAL A 77 26.87 3.15 -17.07
C VAL A 77 27.04 3.51 -18.54
N VAL A 78 27.28 2.49 -19.37
CA VAL A 78 27.24 2.59 -20.83
C VAL A 78 25.93 1.97 -21.33
N MET A 79 25.08 2.76 -21.98
CA MET A 79 23.82 2.25 -22.54
C MET A 79 24.08 1.31 -23.72
N GLY A 80 23.47 0.13 -23.67
CA GLY A 80 23.39 -0.76 -24.83
C GLY A 80 22.49 -0.19 -25.93
N SER A 81 22.59 -0.77 -27.13
CA SER A 81 21.77 -0.37 -28.28
C SER A 81 20.27 -0.45 -27.99
N ASP A 82 19.85 -1.47 -27.24
CA ASP A 82 18.43 -1.73 -26.97
C ASP A 82 17.80 -0.70 -26.02
N ALA A 83 18.61 -0.01 -25.22
CA ALA A 83 18.12 1.07 -24.34
C ALA A 83 17.51 2.23 -25.15
N GLN A 84 17.88 2.39 -26.42
CA GLN A 84 17.28 3.38 -27.32
C GLN A 84 15.80 3.11 -27.60
N ASN A 85 15.32 1.88 -27.41
CA ASN A 85 13.89 1.56 -27.49
C ASN A 85 13.09 2.07 -26.28
N TYR A 86 13.78 2.52 -25.22
CA TYR A 86 13.21 2.96 -23.96
C TYR A 86 13.55 4.43 -23.71
N GLN A 87 12.82 5.33 -24.38
CA GLN A 87 13.10 6.77 -24.31
C GLN A 87 13.14 7.32 -22.88
N ASN A 88 12.32 6.77 -21.97
CA ASN A 88 12.33 7.18 -20.56
C ASN A 88 13.66 6.86 -19.85
N TRP A 89 14.37 5.81 -20.24
CA TRP A 89 15.70 5.48 -19.70
C TRP A 89 16.79 6.39 -20.29
N VAL A 90 16.74 6.63 -21.60
CA VAL A 90 17.66 7.55 -22.28
C VAL A 90 17.57 8.95 -21.65
N GLN A 91 16.36 9.42 -21.37
CA GLN A 91 16.13 10.69 -20.69
C GLN A 91 16.78 10.77 -19.30
N LEU A 92 16.82 9.67 -18.54
CA LEU A 92 17.48 9.62 -17.23
C LEU A 92 18.98 9.87 -17.37
N ARG A 93 19.62 9.15 -18.30
CA ARG A 93 21.06 9.29 -18.57
C ARG A 93 21.43 10.68 -19.06
N ASP A 94 20.67 11.19 -20.03
CA ASP A 94 21.01 12.45 -20.68
C ASP A 94 20.51 13.67 -19.86
N PHE A 95 19.91 13.43 -18.69
CA PHE A 95 19.32 14.45 -17.81
C PHE A 95 18.30 15.36 -18.53
N THR A 96 17.53 14.78 -19.46
CA THR A 96 16.49 15.47 -20.24
C THR A 96 15.07 15.11 -19.82
N PHE A 97 14.91 14.35 -18.73
CA PHE A 97 13.62 13.94 -18.19
C PHE A 97 12.77 15.14 -17.75
N THR A 98 11.45 14.97 -17.83
CA THR A 98 10.46 15.94 -17.35
C THR A 98 9.59 15.31 -16.26
N ASN A 99 8.68 16.08 -15.68
CA ASN A 99 7.67 15.57 -14.75
C ASN A 99 6.81 14.43 -15.34
N GLY A 100 6.81 14.24 -16.66
CA GLY A 100 6.10 13.15 -17.34
C GLY A 100 6.88 11.83 -17.46
N ASN A 101 8.13 11.75 -16.97
CA ASN A 101 8.90 10.50 -17.05
C ASN A 101 8.30 9.44 -16.10
N SER A 102 7.86 8.32 -16.68
CA SER A 102 7.13 7.28 -15.95
C SER A 102 8.01 6.57 -14.91
N GLN A 103 9.33 6.55 -15.07
CA GLN A 103 10.23 5.83 -14.17
C GLN A 103 10.23 6.46 -12.78
N PHE A 104 10.28 7.79 -12.70
CA PHE A 104 10.15 8.50 -11.42
C PHE A 104 8.78 8.32 -10.79
N THR A 105 7.72 8.27 -11.60
CA THR A 105 6.36 8.00 -11.10
C THR A 105 6.29 6.61 -10.47
N SER A 106 6.72 5.57 -11.18
CA SER A 106 6.72 4.20 -10.67
C SER A 106 7.61 4.06 -9.44
N TYR A 107 8.84 4.56 -9.48
CA TYR A 107 9.79 4.54 -8.36
C TYR A 107 9.19 5.18 -7.10
N TRP A 108 8.55 6.34 -7.25
CA TRP A 108 7.82 7.00 -6.17
C TRP A 108 6.72 6.08 -5.60
N TRP A 109 5.85 5.54 -6.46
CA TRP A 109 4.74 4.68 -6.06
C TRP A 109 5.19 3.44 -5.28
N TYR A 110 6.23 2.72 -5.76
CA TYR A 110 6.71 1.51 -5.07
C TYR A 110 7.22 1.79 -3.66
N TYR A 111 8.01 2.84 -3.45
CA TYR A 111 8.48 3.16 -2.10
C TYR A 111 7.36 3.66 -1.18
N TYR A 112 6.38 4.41 -1.70
CA TYR A 112 5.21 4.77 -0.88
C TYR A 112 4.31 3.57 -0.57
N HIS A 113 4.22 2.56 -1.44
CA HIS A 113 3.60 1.28 -1.11
C HIS A 113 4.35 0.57 0.02
N GLY A 114 5.69 0.48 -0.07
CA GLY A 114 6.53 -0.07 1.00
C GLY A 114 6.33 0.65 2.34
N ILE A 115 6.26 1.99 2.32
CA ILE A 115 5.96 2.81 3.50
C ILE A 115 4.56 2.50 4.05
N SER A 116 3.56 2.35 3.18
CA SER A 116 2.19 2.01 3.57
C SER A 116 2.12 0.64 4.27
N PHE A 117 2.80 -0.37 3.71
CA PHE A 117 2.87 -1.71 4.30
C PHE A 117 3.61 -1.68 5.65
N ALA A 118 4.72 -0.95 5.74
CA ALA A 118 5.45 -0.81 7.00
C ALA A 118 4.58 -0.16 8.09
N ASN A 119 3.86 0.90 7.74
CA ASN A 119 2.91 1.55 8.65
C ASN A 119 1.78 0.60 9.08
N GLN A 120 1.28 -0.23 8.16
CA GLN A 120 0.26 -1.24 8.46
C GLN A 120 0.78 -2.27 9.46
N VAL A 121 1.97 -2.86 9.22
CA VAL A 121 2.62 -3.81 10.13
C VAL A 121 2.82 -3.17 11.50
N MET A 122 3.41 -1.98 11.56
CA MET A 122 3.65 -1.26 12.83
C MET A 122 2.35 -1.05 13.61
N THR A 123 1.26 -0.69 12.93
CA THR A 123 -0.03 -0.42 13.56
C THR A 123 -0.70 -1.70 14.03
N LYS A 124 -0.70 -2.74 13.19
CA LYS A 124 -1.47 -3.96 13.40
C LYS A 124 -0.76 -4.92 14.34
N VAL A 125 0.53 -5.18 14.10
CA VAL A 125 1.36 -6.01 14.98
C VAL A 125 1.57 -5.33 16.33
N GLY A 126 1.73 -4.01 16.36
CA GLY A 126 1.82 -3.25 17.60
C GLY A 126 0.56 -3.34 18.49
N ALA A 127 -0.60 -3.66 17.91
CA ALA A 127 -1.86 -3.84 18.63
C ALA A 127 -2.16 -5.31 19.00
N MET A 128 -1.33 -6.27 18.58
CA MET A 128 -1.52 -7.68 18.92
C MET A 128 -1.21 -7.94 20.41
N THR A 129 -2.03 -8.78 21.03
CA THR A 129 -1.89 -9.16 22.44
C THR A 129 -0.81 -10.23 22.64
N ASP A 130 -0.34 -10.39 23.88
CA ASP A 130 0.66 -11.43 24.24
C ASP A 130 0.14 -12.87 24.04
N ALA A 131 -1.19 -13.04 23.91
CA ALA A 131 -1.80 -14.33 23.55
C ALA A 131 -1.67 -14.66 22.05
N GLN A 132 -1.44 -13.66 21.21
CA GLN A 132 -1.32 -13.80 19.76
C GLN A 132 0.13 -13.88 19.29
N ILE A 133 1.03 -13.17 19.96
CA ILE A 133 2.45 -13.08 19.62
C ILE A 133 3.26 -12.79 20.88
N ASP A 134 4.45 -13.39 20.98
CA ASP A 134 5.38 -13.10 22.07
C ASP A 134 5.80 -11.62 22.06
N ALA A 135 6.00 -11.05 23.24
CA ALA A 135 6.35 -9.65 23.39
C ALA A 135 7.67 -9.29 22.68
N LYS A 136 8.67 -10.20 22.71
CA LYS A 136 9.95 -10.01 22.02
C LYS A 136 9.74 -9.98 20.51
N ASP A 137 9.04 -10.97 19.96
CA ASP A 137 8.78 -11.07 18.52
C ASP A 137 7.99 -9.86 18.01
N ARG A 138 6.97 -9.42 18.77
CA ARG A 138 6.20 -8.21 18.45
C ARG A 138 7.10 -6.98 18.40
N THR A 139 7.97 -6.80 19.39
CA THR A 139 8.90 -5.67 19.43
C THR A 139 9.89 -5.70 18.27
N GLU A 140 10.41 -6.87 17.92
CA GLU A 140 11.36 -7.07 16.83
C GLU A 140 10.73 -6.72 15.47
N ILE A 141 9.56 -7.29 15.16
CA ILE A 141 8.84 -7.03 13.90
C ILE A 141 8.47 -5.54 13.76
N VAL A 142 8.02 -4.89 14.84
CA VAL A 142 7.69 -3.46 14.80
C VAL A 142 8.94 -2.60 14.59
N ALA A 143 10.09 -2.99 15.16
CA ALA A 143 11.36 -2.29 14.95
C ALA A 143 11.86 -2.46 13.52
N GLU A 144 11.76 -3.67 12.97
CA GLU A 144 12.11 -4.00 11.59
C GLU A 144 11.25 -3.20 10.58
N ALA A 145 9.93 -3.18 10.77
CA ALA A 145 9.04 -2.36 9.95
C ALA A 145 9.37 -0.87 10.03
N ARG A 146 9.77 -0.37 11.22
CA ARG A 146 10.22 1.02 11.39
C ARG A 146 11.50 1.31 10.61
N PHE A 147 12.46 0.39 10.63
CA PHE A 147 13.69 0.50 9.84
C PHE A 147 13.36 0.52 8.34
N MET A 148 12.54 -0.41 7.85
CA MET A 148 12.16 -0.46 6.44
C MET A 148 11.43 0.81 5.99
N ARG A 149 10.55 1.36 6.83
CA ARG A 149 9.93 2.66 6.56
C ARG A 149 10.96 3.77 6.40
N ALA A 150 11.96 3.84 7.27
CA ALA A 150 13.02 4.83 7.18
C ALA A 150 13.88 4.62 5.92
N PHE A 151 14.22 3.37 5.60
CA PHE A 151 14.93 3.01 4.36
C PHE A 151 14.18 3.51 3.12
N TYR A 152 12.87 3.28 3.03
CA TYR A 152 12.07 3.76 1.89
C TYR A 152 11.99 5.28 1.79
N HIS A 153 11.86 5.99 2.92
CA HIS A 153 11.96 7.46 2.91
C HIS A 153 13.36 7.92 2.45
N MET A 154 14.43 7.24 2.85
CA MET A 154 15.79 7.56 2.41
C MET A 154 15.95 7.38 0.90
N GLN A 155 15.47 6.27 0.32
CA GLN A 155 15.53 6.05 -1.13
C GLN A 155 14.82 7.16 -1.93
N LEU A 156 13.69 7.66 -1.41
CA LEU A 156 13.02 8.83 -1.97
C LEU A 156 13.87 10.10 -1.80
N LEU A 157 14.40 10.39 -0.61
CA LEU A 157 15.23 11.59 -0.38
C LEU A 157 16.51 11.64 -1.24
N LEU A 158 17.06 10.49 -1.64
CA LEU A 158 18.20 10.45 -2.57
C LEU A 158 17.84 10.91 -3.99
N ASN A 159 16.55 10.96 -4.32
CA ASN A 159 16.04 11.30 -5.66
C ASN A 159 15.28 12.63 -5.71
N TRP A 160 14.75 13.08 -4.58
CA TRP A 160 13.96 14.31 -4.46
C TRP A 160 14.48 15.18 -3.33
N GLU A 161 14.57 16.49 -3.56
CA GLU A 161 14.93 17.47 -2.51
C GLU A 161 13.96 17.41 -1.31
N LYS A 162 12.67 17.17 -1.58
CA LYS A 162 11.61 17.10 -0.59
C LYS A 162 10.69 15.94 -0.88
N ILE A 163 10.25 15.27 0.18
CA ILE A 163 9.31 14.15 0.13
C ILE A 163 8.19 14.35 1.14
N VAL A 164 7.10 13.61 0.97
CA VAL A 164 6.01 13.59 1.95
C VAL A 164 6.37 12.58 3.03
N ASN A 165 6.51 13.03 4.28
CA ASN A 165 6.67 12.12 5.41
C ASN A 165 5.33 11.40 5.68
N ARG A 166 5.27 10.09 5.43
CA ARG A 166 4.09 9.24 5.66
C ARG A 166 4.37 8.31 6.83
N ASP A 167 4.06 8.77 8.04
CA ASP A 167 4.38 8.11 9.31
C ASP A 167 3.19 7.40 9.97
N VAL A 168 2.01 7.47 9.37
CA VAL A 168 0.77 6.87 9.87
C VAL A 168 0.11 5.93 8.86
N TYR A 169 -0.53 4.88 9.36
CA TYR A 169 -1.39 4.01 8.55
C TYR A 169 -2.76 4.66 8.32
N ILE A 170 -3.16 4.79 7.07
CA ILE A 170 -4.42 5.47 6.69
C ILE A 170 -5.57 4.47 6.75
N LEU A 171 -6.44 4.60 7.76
CA LEU A 171 -7.57 3.69 8.02
C LEU A 171 -8.86 4.01 7.24
N LYS A 172 -8.97 5.23 6.71
CA LYS A 172 -10.06 5.65 5.83
C LYS A 172 -9.46 6.41 4.66
N SER A 173 -9.86 6.05 3.43
CA SER A 173 -9.65 6.98 2.32
C SER A 173 -10.31 8.30 2.72
N ALA A 174 -9.56 9.40 2.61
CA ALA A 174 -10.12 10.72 2.85
C ALA A 174 -11.41 10.81 2.02
N THR A 175 -12.54 10.96 2.70
CA THR A 175 -13.79 11.28 2.03
C THR A 175 -13.55 12.66 1.43
N TYR A 176 -13.24 12.72 0.14
CA TYR A 176 -13.20 13.99 -0.58
C TYR A 176 -14.60 14.57 -0.47
N ARG A 177 -14.78 15.50 0.46
CA ARG A 177 -15.91 16.43 0.42
C ARG A 177 -15.60 17.36 -0.72
N VAL A 178 -16.28 17.14 -1.85
CA VAL A 178 -16.50 18.17 -2.86
C VAL A 178 -17.32 19.29 -2.22
#